data_AF-A0A3C0GJJ4-F1
#
_entry.id   AF-A0A3C0GJJ4-F1
#
_cell.length_a   1.000
_cell.length_b   1.000
_cell.length_c   1.000
_cell.angle_alpha   90.00
_cell.angle_beta   90.00
_cell.angle_gamma   90.00
#
_symmetry.space_group_name_H-M   'P 1'
#
loop_
_entity.id
_entity.type
_entity.pdbx_description
1 polymer ?
#
loop_
_entity_poly.entity_id
_entity_poly.type
_entity_poly.pdbx_seq_one_letter_code
_entity_poly.pdbx_strand_id
1 'polypeptide(L)'
;MPIVSRDVHIDRPLTNLVVGFEPQGTIVQNFLPIINVNKQSDLYFKYDKGDFFRLPSTTRRAPKTKGRTVSFNVSSEAYFAKNYALV
;
A
#
# COMPACT_ATOMS: atom_id res chain seq x y z
N MET A 1 -24.43 12.38 5.74
CA MET A 1 -24.44 12.33 7.22
C MET A 1 -24.52 13.76 7.72
N PRO A 2 -25.36 14.09 8.72
CA PRO A 2 -25.45 15.46 9.21
C PRO A 2 -24.17 15.79 9.98
N ILE A 3 -23.60 16.97 9.69
CA ILE A 3 -22.41 17.47 10.37
C ILE A 3 -22.84 17.87 11.78
N VAL A 4 -22.27 17.25 12.82
CA VAL A 4 -22.60 17.56 14.23
C VAL A 4 -21.55 18.54 14.77
N SER A 5 -21.85 19.33 15.80
CA SER A 5 -20.91 20.34 16.34
C SER A 5 -19.52 19.80 16.72
N ARG A 6 -19.40 18.49 17.01
CA ARG A 6 -18.10 17.82 17.26
C ARG A 6 -17.24 17.66 15.99
N ASP A 7 -17.86 17.60 14.81
CA ASP A 7 -17.15 17.61 13.52
C ASP A 7 -16.58 19.01 13.19
N VAL A 8 -17.10 20.05 13.84
CA VAL A 8 -16.68 21.45 13.61
C VAL A 8 -15.40 21.78 14.38
N HIS A 9 -15.20 21.19 15.57
CA HIS A 9 -14.01 21.37 16.39
C HIS A 9 -13.35 20.02 16.68
N ILE A 10 -12.46 19.63 15.76
CA ILE A 10 -11.62 18.43 15.92
C ILE A 10 -10.49 18.76 16.91
N ASP A 11 -10.41 18.00 18.01
CA ASP A 11 -9.33 18.09 18.99
C ASP A 11 -8.00 17.62 18.39
N ARG A 12 -7.31 18.53 17.72
CA ARG A 12 -6.00 18.29 17.09
C ARG A 12 -4.97 17.57 17.98
N PRO A 13 -4.79 17.90 19.29
CA PRO A 13 -3.81 17.19 20.09
C PRO A 13 -4.17 15.72 20.31
N LEU A 14 -5.45 15.41 20.53
CA LEU A 14 -5.92 14.04 20.70
C LEU A 14 -5.87 13.27 19.38
N THR A 15 -6.23 13.91 18.27
CA THR A 15 -6.07 13.32 16.93
C THR A 15 -4.62 12.96 16.65
N ASN A 16 -3.68 13.86 16.94
CA ASN A 16 -2.25 13.61 16.71
C ASN A 16 -1.72 12.45 17.57
N LEU A 17 -2.20 12.31 18.82
CA LEU A 17 -1.85 11.19 19.68
C LEU A 17 -2.33 9.85 19.12
N VAL A 18 -3.57 9.81 18.63
CA VAL A 18 -4.16 8.58 18.06
C VAL A 18 -3.53 8.20 16.72
N VAL A 19 -3.28 9.17 15.84
CA VAL A 19 -2.64 8.93 14.52
C VAL A 19 -1.21 8.41 14.69
N GLY A 20 -0.48 8.86 15.72
CA GLY A 20 0.88 8.42 16.01
C GLY A 20 0.99 7.14 16.84
N PHE A 21 -0.13 6.51 17.21
CA PHE A 21 -0.10 5.30 18.03
C PHE A 21 0.33 4.08 17.20
N GLU A 22 1.48 3.51 17.55
CA GLU A 22 1.93 2.23 16.99
C GLU A 22 1.92 1.13 18.07
N PRO A 23 1.21 0.01 17.84
CA PRO A 23 1.16 -1.09 18.80
C PRO A 23 2.51 -1.82 18.87
N GLN A 24 3.07 -1.89 20.08
CA GLN A 24 4.33 -2.58 20.35
C GLN A 24 4.20 -4.09 20.09
N GLY A 25 5.23 -4.69 19.50
CA GLY A 25 5.30 -6.13 19.24
C GLY A 25 4.67 -6.59 17.91
N THR A 26 4.17 -5.67 17.08
CA THR A 26 3.69 -5.99 15.73
C THR A 26 4.77 -5.76 14.68
N ILE A 27 4.91 -6.67 13.71
CA ILE A 27 5.89 -6.58 12.61
C ILE A 27 5.24 -6.03 11.33
N VAL A 28 3.91 -5.89 11.32
CA VAL A 28 3.12 -5.60 10.12
C VAL A 28 3.62 -4.37 9.37
N GLN A 29 3.90 -3.28 10.07
CA GLN A 29 4.35 -2.03 9.45
C GLN A 29 5.75 -2.13 8.81
N ASN A 30 6.56 -3.14 9.16
CA ASN A 30 7.89 -3.33 8.57
C ASN A 30 7.82 -3.88 7.14
N PHE A 31 6.73 -4.55 6.76
CA PHE A 31 6.58 -5.15 5.43
C PHE A 31 5.29 -4.72 4.70
N LEU A 32 4.33 -4.09 5.40
CA LEU A 32 3.12 -3.50 4.85
C LEU A 32 2.98 -2.05 5.33
N PRO A 33 3.58 -1.08 4.63
CA PRO A 33 3.47 0.33 5.02
C PRO A 33 2.05 0.85 4.81
N ILE A 34 1.61 1.77 5.68
CA ILE A 34 0.36 2.51 5.51
C ILE A 34 0.50 3.47 4.32
N ILE A 35 -0.37 3.32 3.32
CA ILE A 35 -0.46 4.21 2.17
C ILE A 35 -1.74 5.04 2.28
N ASN A 36 -1.58 6.37 2.28
CA ASN A 36 -2.70 7.29 2.31
C ASN A 36 -3.38 7.35 0.94
N VAL A 37 -4.70 7.17 0.94
CA VAL A 37 -5.54 7.21 -0.27
C VAL A 37 -6.63 8.26 -0.11
N ASN A 38 -6.98 8.92 -1.22
CA ASN A 38 -7.98 9.99 -1.21
C ASN A 38 -9.42 9.47 -1.36
N LYS A 39 -9.61 8.25 -1.86
CA LYS A 39 -10.91 7.68 -2.17
C LYS A 39 -11.17 6.45 -1.31
N GLN A 40 -12.44 6.27 -0.92
CA GLN A 40 -12.89 5.10 -0.16
C GLN A 40 -12.79 3.80 -0.97
N SER A 41 -12.91 3.89 -2.30
CA SER A 41 -12.73 2.78 -3.22
C SER A 41 -11.88 3.22 -4.40
N ASP A 42 -10.93 2.38 -4.79
CA ASP A 42 -10.13 2.56 -6.00
C ASP A 42 -9.61 1.20 -6.48
N LEU A 43 -8.86 1.21 -7.58
CA LEU A 43 -8.13 0.05 -8.08
C LEU A 43 -6.68 0.06 -7.58
N TYR A 44 -6.14 -1.12 -7.33
CA TYR A 44 -4.71 -1.31 -7.12
C TYR A 44 -4.16 -2.28 -8.17
N PHE A 45 -2.92 -2.02 -8.61
CA PHE A 45 -2.25 -2.85 -9.61
C PHE A 45 -1.49 -3.98 -8.94
N LYS A 46 -1.65 -5.18 -9.49
CA LYS A 46 -0.95 -6.39 -9.08
C LYS A 46 0.01 -6.79 -10.20
N TYR A 47 1.21 -7.14 -9.81
CA TYR A 47 2.20 -7.74 -10.69
C TYR A 47 2.59 -9.11 -10.14
N ASP A 48 2.89 -10.05 -11.03
CA ASP A 48 3.39 -11.35 -10.60
C ASP A 48 4.84 -11.21 -10.11
N LYS A 49 5.09 -11.73 -8.89
CA LYS A 49 6.45 -11.84 -8.35
C LYS A 49 7.35 -12.69 -9.25
N GLY A 50 6.78 -13.70 -9.92
CA GLY A 50 7.50 -14.56 -10.86
C GLY A 50 8.07 -13.81 -12.06
N ASP A 51 7.42 -12.71 -12.49
CA ASP A 51 7.92 -11.85 -13.57
C ASP A 51 9.15 -11.04 -13.12
N PHE A 52 9.19 -10.68 -11.84
CA PHE A 52 10.23 -9.84 -11.22
C PHE A 52 11.46 -10.64 -10.75
N PHE A 53 11.25 -11.78 -10.09
CA PHE A 53 12.33 -12.56 -9.49
C PHE A 53 12.93 -13.57 -10.47
N ARG A 54 13.79 -13.06 -11.37
CA ARG A 54 14.62 -13.90 -12.23
C ARG A 54 15.89 -14.34 -11.48
N LEU A 55 16.19 -15.63 -11.54
CA LEU A 55 17.44 -16.19 -11.04
C LEU A 55 18.64 -15.48 -11.71
N PRO A 56 19.66 -15.02 -10.96
CA PRO A 56 20.84 -14.36 -11.54
C PRO A 56 21.57 -15.24 -12.58
N SER A 57 21.49 -16.56 -12.44
CA SER A 57 22.07 -17.54 -13.36
C SER A 57 21.47 -17.49 -14.77
N THR A 58 20.20 -17.10 -14.91
CA THR A 58 19.51 -17.04 -16.22
C THR A 58 19.66 -15.68 -16.91
N THR A 59 20.27 -14.70 -16.24
CA THR A 59 20.41 -13.30 -16.71
C THR A 59 21.86 -12.96 -17.11
N ARG A 60 22.81 -13.89 -16.95
CA ARG A 60 24.20 -13.69 -17.39
C ARG A 60 24.25 -13.42 -18.89
N ARG A 61 24.84 -12.27 -19.26
CA ARG A 61 24.97 -11.81 -20.64
C ARG A 61 26.43 -11.90 -21.09
N ALA A 62 26.66 -12.48 -22.25
CA ALA A 62 27.98 -12.44 -22.89
C ALA A 62 28.33 -11.01 -23.36
N PRO A 63 29.62 -10.64 -23.46
CA PRO A 63 30.02 -9.35 -24.00
C PRO A 63 29.45 -9.11 -25.40
N LYS A 64 29.02 -7.88 -25.68
CA LYS A 64 28.47 -7.44 -26.99
C LYS A 64 27.16 -8.09 -27.45
N THR A 65 26.45 -8.86 -26.63
CA THR A 65 25.11 -9.39 -26.99
C THR A 65 23.97 -8.54 -26.42
N LYS A 66 22.76 -8.61 -27.00
CA LYS A 66 21.59 -7.87 -26.48
C LYS A 66 21.11 -8.51 -25.16
N GLY A 67 20.78 -7.68 -24.18
CA GLY A 67 20.18 -8.14 -22.93
C GLY A 67 18.79 -8.74 -23.16
N ARG A 68 18.39 -9.70 -22.32
CA ARG A 68 17.05 -10.31 -22.38
C ARG A 68 16.00 -9.28 -21.96
N THR A 69 14.93 -9.15 -22.74
CA THR A 69 13.80 -8.26 -22.42
C THR A 69 12.95 -8.85 -21.29
N VAL A 70 12.33 -7.98 -20.49
CA VAL A 70 11.35 -8.34 -19.46
C VAL A 70 9.98 -7.85 -19.91
N SER A 71 8.98 -8.71 -19.80
CA SER A 71 7.57 -8.35 -19.91
C SER A 71 6.95 -8.54 -18.53
N PHE A 72 6.04 -7.64 -18.16
CA PHE A 72 5.31 -7.71 -16.89
C PHE A 72 3.86 -7.99 -17.17
N ASN A 73 3.30 -8.99 -16.51
CA ASN A 73 1.86 -9.20 -16.46
C ASN A 73 1.31 -8.33 -15.34
N VAL A 74 0.59 -7.27 -15.73
CA VAL A 74 -0.08 -6.37 -14.80
C VAL A 74 -1.56 -6.66 -14.84
N SER A 75 -2.14 -6.90 -13.67
CA SER A 75 -3.59 -6.99 -13.47
C SER A 75 -4.03 -5.94 -12.46
N SER A 76 -5.33 -5.71 -12.35
CA SER A 76 -5.90 -4.78 -11.37
C SER A 76 -6.99 -5.44 -10.56
N GLU A 77 -7.13 -5.05 -9.31
CA GLU A 77 -8.24 -5.44 -8.45
C GLU A 77 -8.76 -4.22 -7.70
N ALA A 78 -10.04 -4.25 -7.32
CA ALA A 78 -10.68 -3.17 -6.59
C ALA A 78 -10.56 -3.38 -5.08
N TYR A 79 -10.44 -2.28 -4.33
CA TYR A 79 -10.62 -2.29 -2.89
C TYR A 79 -11.78 -1.38 -2.48
N PHE A 80 -12.32 -1.65 -1.29
CA PHE A 80 -13.29 -0.79 -0.63
C PHE A 80 -12.94 -0.67 0.86
N ALA A 81 -12.53 0.52 1.30
CA ALA A 81 -12.18 0.80 2.68
C ALA A 81 -13.44 1.06 3.50
N LYS A 82 -13.87 0.08 4.30
CA LYS A 82 -15.00 0.25 5.21
C LYS A 82 -14.63 1.23 6.32
N ASN A 83 -15.49 2.23 6.55
CA ASN A 83 -15.32 3.16 7.65
C ASN A 83 -15.86 2.53 8.94
N TYR A 84 -15.00 2.36 9.93
CA TYR A 84 -15.35 1.86 11.25
C TYR A 84 -15.16 2.99 12.27
N ALA A 85 -16.20 3.25 13.05
CA ALA A 85 -16.14 4.16 14.19
C ALA A 85 -16.61 3.41 15.43
N LEU A 86 -15.83 3.52 16.51
CA LEU A 86 -16.26 3.07 17.83
C LEU A 86 -17.07 4.19 18.48
N VAL A 87 -18.17 3.81 19.14
CA VAL A 87 -18.99 4.70 19.97
C VAL A 87 -18.52 4.63 21.40
#